data_AF-A0A7W1UUL1-F1
#
_entry.id   AF-A0A7W1UUL1-F1
#
_cell.length_a   1.000
_cell.length_b   1.000
_cell.length_c   1.000
_cell.angle_alpha   90.00
_cell.angle_beta   90.00
_cell.angle_gamma   90.00
#
_symmetry.space_group_name_H-M   'P 1'
#
loop_
_entity.id
_entity.type
_entity.pdbx_description
1 polymer ?
#
loop_
_entity_poly.entity_id
_entity_poly.type
_entity_poly.pdbx_seq_one_letter_code
_entity_poly.pdbx_strand_id
1 'polypeptide(L)'
;DVQLEVLEFGAYLDVLFDRENRADTIYVSSSNDLLDPDRQLATYYEADGIGSSNTDEQMAKLIAAGRSELDPEARAKGYQEAVKKAYDEAYFVWLVNNEDIYGLAENVEFQPRVDSKLLVSAMSVTK
;
A
#
# COMPACT_ATOMS: atom_id res chain seq x y z
N ASP A 1 -16.24 -19.81 12.96
CA ASP A 1 -14.88 -19.95 13.51
C ASP A 1 -13.86 -19.40 12.54
N VAL A 2 -12.86 -18.69 13.04
CA VAL A 2 -11.75 -18.13 12.23
C VAL A 2 -10.56 -19.07 12.34
N GLN A 3 -9.98 -19.45 11.19
CA GLN A 3 -8.76 -20.25 11.13
C GLN A 3 -7.59 -19.33 10.75
N LEU A 4 -6.54 -19.33 11.56
CA LEU A 4 -5.34 -18.51 11.33
C LEU A 4 -4.22 -19.39 10.77
N GLU A 5 -3.67 -18.98 9.64
CA GLU A 5 -2.48 -19.56 9.04
C GLU A 5 -1.38 -18.51 8.97
N VAL A 6 -0.18 -18.86 9.44
CA VAL A 6 1.00 -17.99 9.38
C VAL A 6 2.01 -18.66 8.46
N LEU A 7 2.18 -18.06 7.28
CA LEU A 7 3.09 -18.55 6.25
C LEU A 7 4.47 -17.92 6.39
N GLU A 8 5.47 -18.60 5.83
CA GLU A 8 6.75 -17.96 5.50
C GLU A 8 6.49 -16.81 4.50
N PHE A 9 7.28 -15.73 4.56
CA PHE A 9 6.97 -14.50 3.84
C PHE A 9 6.85 -14.68 2.32
N GLY A 10 7.73 -15.48 1.70
CA GLY A 10 7.63 -15.81 0.28
C GLY A 10 6.32 -16.53 -0.06
N ALA A 11 5.98 -17.57 0.70
CA ALA A 11 4.72 -18.29 0.54
C ALA A 11 3.49 -17.40 0.80
N TYR A 12 3.57 -16.47 1.76
CA TYR A 12 2.55 -15.46 1.98
C TYR A 12 2.35 -14.55 0.77
N LEU A 13 3.43 -14.13 0.09
CA LEU A 13 3.33 -13.30 -1.12
C LEU A 13 2.67 -14.06 -2.27
N ASP A 14 2.97 -15.35 -2.43
CA ASP A 14 2.33 -16.19 -3.44
C ASP A 14 0.81 -16.24 -3.22
N VAL A 15 0.36 -16.45 -1.97
CA VAL A 15 -1.07 -16.44 -1.60
C VAL A 15 -1.68 -15.04 -1.73
N LEU A 16 -0.96 -13.98 -1.33
CA LEU A 16 -1.43 -12.60 -1.44
C LEU A 16 -1.69 -12.23 -2.90
N PHE A 17 -0.87 -12.66 -3.86
CA PHE A 17 -1.00 -12.24 -5.26
C PHE A 17 -1.67 -13.26 -6.18
N ASP A 18 -1.94 -14.47 -5.71
CA ASP A 18 -2.84 -15.41 -6.38
C ASP A 18 -4.29 -14.95 -6.23
N ARG A 19 -4.80 -14.21 -7.23
CA ARG A 19 -6.19 -13.72 -7.25
C ARG A 19 -7.22 -14.83 -7.44
N GLU A 20 -6.83 -15.98 -7.99
CA GLU A 20 -7.76 -17.07 -8.29
C GLU A 20 -8.00 -17.96 -7.06
N ASN A 21 -6.97 -18.19 -6.25
CA ASN A 21 -7.01 -19.08 -5.08
C ASN A 21 -6.74 -18.37 -3.75
N ARG A 22 -6.93 -17.05 -3.68
CA ARG A 22 -6.71 -16.24 -2.48
C ARG A 22 -7.56 -16.74 -1.30
N ALA A 23 -7.00 -16.68 -0.09
CA ALA A 23 -7.77 -16.94 1.13
C ALA A 23 -8.93 -15.94 1.31
N ASP A 24 -9.95 -16.32 2.09
CA ASP A 24 -11.13 -15.48 2.37
C ASP A 24 -10.78 -14.09 2.91
N THR A 25 -9.70 -14.00 3.68
CA THR A 25 -9.17 -12.75 4.20
C THR A 25 -7.66 -12.86 4.35
N ILE A 26 -6.95 -11.80 3.98
CA ILE A 26 -5.49 -11.71 4.10
C ILE A 26 -5.13 -10.44 4.85
N TYR A 27 -4.25 -10.57 5.85
CA TYR A 27 -3.62 -9.42 6.47
C TYR A 27 -2.57 -8.85 5.52
N VAL A 28 -2.73 -7.60 5.09
CA VAL A 28 -1.76 -6.92 4.24
C VAL A 28 -1.46 -5.54 4.80
N SER A 29 -0.20 -5.14 4.65
CA SER A 29 0.28 -3.80 4.92
C SER A 29 1.11 -3.34 3.72
N SER A 30 0.97 -2.08 3.33
CA SER A 30 1.66 -1.52 2.17
C SER A 30 2.21 -0.13 2.48
N SER A 31 3.48 0.12 2.15
CA SER A 31 4.09 1.44 2.22
C SER A 31 3.90 2.21 0.90
N ASN A 32 3.86 3.54 0.95
CA ASN A 32 3.81 4.40 -0.24
C ASN A 32 5.12 5.18 -0.47
N ASP A 33 6.19 4.46 -0.78
CA ASP A 33 7.54 5.02 -0.94
C ASP A 33 7.67 5.98 -2.14
N LEU A 34 6.69 5.98 -3.05
CA LEU A 34 6.64 6.90 -4.20
C LEU A 34 5.92 8.21 -3.89
N LEU A 35 5.25 8.30 -2.74
CA LEU A 35 4.45 9.45 -2.32
C LEU A 35 3.37 9.85 -3.35
N ASP A 36 2.92 8.88 -4.15
CA ASP A 36 1.87 9.08 -5.14
C ASP A 36 0.66 8.19 -4.80
N PRO A 37 -0.56 8.73 -4.65
CA PRO A 37 -1.74 7.92 -4.32
C PRO A 37 -2.08 6.86 -5.37
N ASP A 38 -1.76 7.08 -6.65
CA ASP A 38 -2.06 6.14 -7.75
C ASP A 38 -1.43 4.78 -7.47
N ARG A 39 -0.19 4.74 -6.95
CA ARG A 39 0.50 3.49 -6.65
C ARG A 39 -0.36 2.58 -5.77
N GLN A 40 -0.96 3.13 -4.71
CA GLN A 40 -1.78 2.35 -3.79
C GLN A 40 -3.13 2.01 -4.40
N LEU A 41 -3.79 3.00 -5.02
CA LEU A 41 -5.12 2.84 -5.58
C LEU A 41 -5.13 1.83 -6.74
N ALA A 42 -4.19 1.95 -7.67
CA ALA A 42 -4.03 1.03 -8.79
C ALA A 42 -3.73 -0.41 -8.34
N THR A 43 -2.91 -0.57 -7.31
CA THR A 43 -2.48 -1.91 -6.85
C THR A 43 -3.60 -2.67 -6.16
N TYR A 44 -4.37 -1.99 -5.29
CA TYR A 44 -5.28 -2.64 -4.34
C TYR A 44 -6.77 -2.37 -4.58
N TYR A 45 -7.12 -1.36 -5.37
CA TYR A 45 -8.52 -0.94 -5.54
C TYR A 45 -8.98 -0.96 -7.00
N GLU A 46 -8.09 -0.73 -7.97
CA GLU A 46 -8.42 -0.89 -9.39
C GLU A 46 -8.76 -2.36 -9.70
N ALA A 47 -9.75 -2.59 -10.56
CA ALA A 47 -10.30 -3.94 -10.79
C ALA A 47 -9.25 -4.96 -11.25
N ASP A 48 -8.21 -4.53 -11.96
CA ASP A 48 -7.10 -5.37 -12.43
C ASP A 48 -5.82 -5.24 -11.60
N GLY A 49 -5.89 -4.53 -10.47
CA GLY A 49 -4.78 -4.42 -9.53
C GLY A 49 -4.39 -5.79 -8.97
N ILE A 50 -3.09 -6.08 -8.90
CA ILE A 50 -2.58 -7.38 -8.44
C ILE A 50 -3.02 -7.70 -7.00
N GLY A 51 -3.19 -6.69 -6.16
CA GLY A 51 -3.68 -6.81 -4.79
C GLY A 51 -5.20 -6.65 -4.65
N SER A 52 -5.91 -6.36 -5.74
CA SER A 52 -7.36 -6.09 -5.70
C SER A 52 -8.19 -7.37 -5.64
N SER A 53 -9.25 -7.33 -4.82
CA SER A 53 -10.26 -8.38 -4.67
C SER A 53 -11.65 -7.94 -5.17
N ASN A 54 -11.73 -6.87 -5.96
CA ASN A 54 -12.99 -6.34 -6.49
C ASN A 54 -12.97 -6.26 -8.03
N THR A 55 -14.15 -6.08 -8.64
CA THR A 55 -14.33 -5.89 -10.09
C THR A 55 -15.13 -4.62 -10.39
N ASP A 56 -15.03 -3.60 -9.56
CA ASP A 56 -15.85 -2.39 -9.65
C ASP A 56 -15.34 -1.45 -10.74
N GLU A 57 -16.11 -1.36 -11.84
CA GLU A 57 -15.75 -0.52 -12.97
C GLU A 57 -15.75 0.98 -12.64
N GLN A 58 -16.57 1.43 -11.69
CA GLN A 58 -16.61 2.83 -11.29
C GLN A 58 -15.34 3.18 -10.51
N MET A 59 -14.90 2.31 -9.61
CA MET A 59 -13.61 2.44 -8.93
C MET A 59 -12.47 2.54 -9.95
N ALA A 60 -12.43 1.62 -10.92
CA ALA A 60 -11.41 1.61 -11.96
C ALA A 60 -11.40 2.93 -12.78
N LYS A 61 -12.57 3.46 -13.14
CA LYS A 61 -12.70 4.74 -13.86
C LYS A 61 -12.20 5.93 -13.04
N LEU A 62 -12.51 5.99 -11.74
CA LEU A 62 -12.02 7.06 -10.86
C LEU A 62 -10.49 7.06 -10.76
N ILE A 63 -9.90 5.87 -10.60
CA ILE A 63 -8.44 5.71 -10.49
C ILE A 63 -7.76 6.09 -11.82
N ALA A 64 -8.25 5.58 -12.95
CA ALA A 64 -7.71 5.90 -14.27
C ALA A 64 -7.81 7.40 -14.61
N ALA A 65 -8.88 8.07 -14.18
CA ALA A 65 -9.04 9.51 -14.33
C ALA A 65 -8.01 10.28 -13.48
N GLY A 66 -7.87 9.93 -12.20
CA GLY A 66 -6.87 10.55 -11.31
C GLY A 66 -5.42 10.34 -11.78
N ARG A 67 -5.12 9.22 -12.42
CA ARG A 67 -3.80 8.96 -13.03
C ARG A 67 -3.49 9.91 -14.19
N SER A 68 -4.50 10.28 -14.97
CA SER A 68 -4.36 11.10 -16.17
C SER A 68 -4.56 12.60 -15.90
N GLU A 69 -5.05 12.96 -14.72
CA GLU A 69 -5.26 14.35 -14.28
C GLU A 69 -3.93 15.02 -13.92
N LEU A 70 -3.70 16.21 -14.47
CA LEU A 70 -2.47 16.98 -14.29
C LEU A 70 -2.64 18.14 -13.30
N ASP A 71 -3.88 18.59 -13.06
CA ASP A 71 -4.17 19.57 -12.02
C ASP A 71 -4.13 18.89 -10.64
N PRO A 72 -3.23 19.31 -9.72
CA PRO A 72 -3.06 18.63 -8.44
C PRO A 72 -4.31 18.67 -7.55
N GLU A 73 -5.08 19.75 -7.58
CA GLU A 73 -6.28 19.91 -6.75
C GLU A 73 -7.42 19.04 -7.25
N ALA A 74 -7.66 19.03 -8.57
CA ALA A 74 -8.62 18.16 -9.23
C ALA A 74 -8.25 16.68 -9.04
N ARG A 75 -6.96 16.33 -9.18
CA ARG A 75 -6.45 14.99 -8.94
C ARG A 75 -6.67 14.54 -7.50
N ALA A 76 -6.35 15.39 -6.54
CA ALA A 76 -6.58 15.11 -5.12
C ALA A 76 -8.07 14.88 -4.81
N LYS A 77 -8.95 15.71 -5.37
CA LYS A 77 -10.40 15.55 -5.21
C LYS A 77 -10.90 14.23 -5.82
N GLY A 78 -10.45 13.88 -7.02
CA GLY A 78 -10.81 12.61 -7.67
C GLY A 78 -10.38 11.39 -6.85
N TYR A 79 -9.17 11.41 -6.28
CA TYR A 79 -8.72 10.34 -5.39
C TYR A 79 -9.45 10.30 -4.05
N GLN A 80 -9.86 11.45 -3.50
CA GLN A 80 -10.71 11.46 -2.30
C GLN A 80 -12.06 10.79 -2.57
N GLU A 81 -12.63 10.95 -3.77
CA GLU A 81 -13.86 10.25 -4.17
C GLU A 81 -13.63 8.74 -4.28
N ALA A 82 -12.51 8.30 -4.86
CA ALA A 82 -12.12 6.89 -4.92
C ALA A 82 -11.94 6.28 -3.51
N VAL A 83 -11.20 6.96 -2.62
CA VAL A 83 -10.99 6.50 -1.24
C VAL A 83 -12.30 6.47 -0.46
N LYS A 84 -13.19 7.45 -0.65
CA LYS A 84 -14.51 7.45 -0.02
C LYS A 84 -15.34 6.24 -0.46
N LYS A 85 -15.35 5.93 -1.76
CA LYS A 85 -16.03 4.73 -2.27
C LYS A 85 -15.45 3.45 -1.67
N ALA A 86 -14.12 3.35 -1.58
CA ALA A 86 -13.45 2.20 -0.97
C ALA A 86 -13.84 2.00 0.50
N TYR A 87 -14.03 3.10 1.24
CA TYR A 87 -14.55 3.09 2.60
C TYR A 87 -16.03 2.68 2.66
N ASP A 88 -16.90 3.32 1.86
CA ASP A 88 -18.35 3.09 1.89
C ASP A 88 -18.69 1.64 1.51
N GLU A 89 -17.93 1.04 0.58
CA GLU A 89 -18.09 -0.33 0.10
C GLU A 89 -17.22 -1.36 0.87
N ALA A 90 -16.47 -0.91 1.88
CA ALA A 90 -15.63 -1.75 2.74
C ALA A 90 -14.65 -2.67 1.99
N TYR A 91 -13.93 -2.15 0.99
CA TYR A 91 -12.96 -2.95 0.21
C TYR A 91 -11.82 -3.51 1.05
N PHE A 92 -11.52 -2.84 2.16
CA PHE A 92 -10.57 -3.28 3.17
C PHE A 92 -11.16 -3.02 4.56
N VAL A 93 -10.69 -3.80 5.54
CA VAL A 93 -10.81 -3.46 6.96
C VAL A 93 -9.55 -2.68 7.35
N TRP A 94 -9.68 -1.36 7.49
CA TRP A 94 -8.54 -0.48 7.78
C TRP A 94 -8.24 -0.54 9.27
N LEU A 95 -6.98 -0.85 9.64
CA LEU A 95 -6.60 -1.09 11.03
C LEU A 95 -5.80 0.09 11.61
N VAL A 96 -4.61 0.33 11.08
CA VAL A 96 -3.65 1.31 11.61
C VAL A 96 -2.85 1.95 10.48
N ASN A 97 -2.34 3.16 10.73
CA ASN A 97 -1.23 3.71 9.95
C ASN A 97 0.07 3.33 10.67
N ASN A 98 1.01 2.74 9.94
CA ASN A 98 2.27 2.30 10.54
C ASN A 98 3.22 3.48 10.76
N GLU A 99 3.92 3.46 11.90
CA GLU A 99 5.11 4.29 12.11
C GLU A 99 6.35 3.39 12.17
N ASP A 100 7.38 3.76 11.40
CA ASP A 100 8.64 3.03 11.38
C ASP A 100 9.51 3.43 12.58
N ILE A 101 9.97 2.43 13.34
CA ILE A 101 10.91 2.61 14.45
C ILE A 101 12.24 1.98 14.05
N TYR A 102 13.31 2.78 14.07
CA TYR A 102 14.64 2.34 13.65
C TYR A 102 15.55 2.13 14.87
N GLY A 103 16.00 0.90 15.09
CA GLY A 103 17.05 0.59 16.04
C GLY A 103 18.43 0.76 15.39
N LEU A 104 19.25 1.68 15.90
CA LEU A 104 20.60 1.93 15.42
C LEU A 104 21.64 1.65 16.51
N ALA A 105 22.84 1.24 16.11
CA ALA A 105 23.97 1.21 17.02
C ALA A 105 24.38 2.65 17.40
N GLU A 106 24.92 2.84 18.61
CA GLU A 106 25.29 4.18 19.12
C GLU A 106 26.29 4.91 18.21
N ASN A 107 27.12 4.16 17.49
CA ASN A 107 28.14 4.70 16.60
C ASN A 107 27.67 4.82 15.14
N VAL A 108 26.38 4.62 14.85
CA VAL A 108 25.81 4.78 13.51
C VAL A 108 25.01 6.08 13.46
N GLU A 109 25.40 6.97 12.57
CA GLU A 109 24.64 8.16 12.21
C GLU A 109 23.82 7.87 10.95
N PHE A 110 22.49 7.93 11.08
CA PHE A 110 21.55 7.77 9.99
C PHE A 110 20.28 8.55 10.29
N GLN A 111 19.78 9.30 9.30
CA GLN A 111 18.49 9.97 9.39
C GLN A 111 17.45 9.20 8.55
N PRO A 112 16.42 8.61 9.17
CA PRO A 112 15.33 7.98 8.44
C PRO A 112 14.65 8.95 7.47
N ARG A 113 14.19 8.39 6.35
CA ARG A 113 13.53 9.12 5.27
C ARG A 113 12.04 8.79 5.24
N VAL A 114 11.24 9.70 4.70
CA VAL A 114 9.80 9.49 4.52
C VAL A 114 9.46 8.38 3.51
N ASP A 115 10.40 8.04 2.62
CA ASP A 115 10.28 6.93 1.67
C ASP A 115 10.81 5.59 2.23
N SER A 116 11.19 5.57 3.52
CA SER A 116 11.70 4.42 4.28
C SER A 116 12.90 3.69 3.62
N LYS A 117 13.58 4.32 2.65
CA LYS A 117 14.73 3.72 1.98
C LYS A 117 15.95 3.73 2.89
N LEU A 118 16.55 2.56 3.06
CA LEU A 118 17.82 2.37 3.77
C LEU A 118 19.00 2.46 2.79
N LEU A 119 19.51 3.67 2.59
CA LEU A 119 20.65 3.92 1.71
C LEU A 119 21.95 3.90 2.52
N VAL A 120 22.80 2.89 2.30
CA VAL A 120 24.11 2.78 2.96
C VAL A 120 24.97 4.03 2.73
N SER A 121 24.88 4.64 1.55
CA SER A 121 25.60 5.89 1.21
C SER A 121 25.17 7.10 2.04
N ALA A 122 24.03 7.03 2.73
CA ALA A 122 23.51 8.07 3.61
C ALA A 122 23.83 7.79 5.10
N MET A 123 24.63 6.76 5.39
CA MET A 123 25.01 6.36 6.74
C MET A 123 26.49 6.72 6.99
N SER A 124 26.81 7.14 8.21
CA SER A 124 28.19 7.28 8.71
C SER A 124 28.40 6.47 9.99
N VAL A 125 29.65 6.10 10.24
CA VAL A 125 30.07 5.47 11.49
C VAL A 125 30.98 6.43 12.24
N THR A 126 30.63 6.74 13.49
CA THR A 126 31.45 7.52 14.40
C THR A 126 32.41 6.61 15.17
N LYS A 127 33.50 7.20 15.66
CA LYS A 127 34.53 6.48 16.42
C LYS A 127 34.22 6.47 17.91
#